data_AF-A0AA39D924-F1
#
_entry.id   AF-A0AA39D924-F1
#
_cell.length_a   1.000
_cell.length_b   1.000
_cell.length_c   1.000
_cell.angle_alpha   90.00
_cell.angle_beta   90.00
_cell.angle_gamma   90.00
#
_symmetry.space_group_name_H-M   'P 1'
#
loop_
_entity.id
_entity.type
_entity.pdbx_description
1 polymer ?
#
loop_
_entity_poly.entity_id
_entity_poly.type
_entity_poly.pdbx_seq_one_letter_code
_entity_poly.pdbx_strand_id
1 'polypeptide(L)' 'MEGPFKGHAPTGELIEVFGMAIFEQDEHSKIVKVEFFYDRGELLGGLLKAVSDGSLDATPSNCPVLRSTG' A
#
# COMPACT_ATOMS: atom_id res chain seq x y z
N MET A 1 -2.50 -3.47 14.74
CA MET A 1 -1.16 -2.89 14.60
C MET A 1 -1.39 -1.53 14.00
N GLU A 2 -1.26 -0.47 14.79
CA GLU A 2 -1.48 0.91 14.36
C GLU A 2 -0.12 1.60 14.23
N GLY A 3 0.08 2.40 13.18
CA GLY A 3 1.34 3.10 12.97
C GLY A 3 1.63 3.41 11.50
N PRO A 4 2.79 4.03 11.20
CA PRO A 4 3.17 4.38 9.85
C PRO A 4 3.32 3.16 8.94
N PHE A 5 2.87 3.28 7.69
CA PHE A 5 3.03 2.24 6.67
C PHE A 5 3.96 2.72 5.56
N LYS A 6 5.12 2.09 5.38
CA LYS A 6 6.12 2.45 4.36
C LYS A 6 6.48 3.95 4.31
N GLY A 7 6.51 4.61 5.47
CA GLY A 7 6.81 6.04 5.57
C GLY A 7 5.59 6.96 5.45
N HIS A 8 4.40 6.43 5.19
CA HIS A 8 3.15 7.18 5.27
C HIS A 8 2.64 7.22 6.72
N ALA A 9 2.12 8.37 7.15
CA ALA A 9 1.48 8.51 8.45
C ALA A 9 0.30 7.54 8.59
N PRO A 10 -0.01 7.07 9.82
CA PRO A 10 -1.18 6.21 10.05
C PRO A 10 -2.46 6.94 9.62
N THR A 11 -3.33 6.23 8.88
CA THR A 11 -4.62 6.78 8.41
C THR A 11 -5.72 6.74 9.48
N GLY A 12 -5.60 5.84 10.47
CA GLY A 12 -6.66 5.58 11.46
C GLY A 12 -7.87 4.82 10.89
N GLU A 13 -7.83 4.42 9.63
CA GLU A 13 -8.90 3.70 8.94
C GLU A 13 -8.54 2.23 8.75
N LEU A 14 -9.56 1.35 8.77
CA LEU A 14 -9.40 -0.05 8.40
C LEU A 14 -9.29 -0.16 6.88
N ILE A 15 -8.21 -0.77 6.40
CA ILE A 15 -8.02 -1.07 4.97
C ILE A 15 -8.32 -2.55 4.75
N GLU A 16 -9.35 -2.82 3.96
CA GLU A 16 -9.69 -4.17 3.50
C GLU A 16 -9.12 -4.37 2.09
N VAL A 17 -8.47 -5.51 1.86
CA VAL A 17 -7.83 -5.81 0.56
C VAL A 17 -8.12 -7.24 0.13
N PHE A 18 -8.33 -7.42 -1.18
CA PHE A 18 -8.31 -8.72 -1.83
C PHE A 18 -6.96 -8.98 -2.48
N GLY A 19 -6.54 -10.25 -2.53
CA GLY A 19 -5.25 -10.61 -3.09
C GLY A 19 -5.02 -12.11 -3.18
N MET A 20 -3.82 -12.47 -3.62
CA MET A 20 -3.32 -13.83 -3.68
C MET A 20 -1.90 -13.91 -3.13
N ALA A 21 -1.51 -15.10 -2.68
CA ALA A 21 -0.16 -15.37 -2.22
C ALA A 21 0.41 -16.59 -2.94
N ILE A 22 1.69 -16.52 -3.29
CA ILE A 22 2.45 -17.63 -3.85
C ILE A 22 3.41 -18.10 -2.77
N PHE A 23 3.35 -19.40 -2.46
CA PHE A 23 4.23 -20.06 -1.49
C PHE A 23 5.14 -21.03 -2.22
N GLU A 24 6.44 -20.74 -2.23
CA GLU A 24 7.45 -21.67 -2.71
C GLU A 24 7.80 -22.64 -1.59
N GLN A 25 7.79 -23.94 -1.89
CA GLN A 25 8.14 -24.98 -0.94
C GLN A 25 9.39 -25.74 -1.39
N ASP A 26 10.20 -26.15 -0.42
CA ASP A 26 11.32 -27.07 -0.66
C ASP A 26 10.87 -28.54 -0.78
N GLU A 27 11.84 -29.43 -0.97
CA GLU A 27 11.63 -30.89 -1.05
C GLU A 27 11.01 -31.51 0.21
N HIS A 28 11.01 -30.78 1.33
CA HIS A 28 10.45 -31.18 2.61
C HIS A 28 9.13 -30.46 2.93
N SER A 29 8.48 -29.86 1.94
CA SER A 29 7.23 -29.08 2.07
C SER A 29 7.34 -27.90 3.03
N LYS A 30 8.54 -27.34 3.22
CA LYS A 30 8.74 -26.11 4.00
C LYS A 30 8.65 -24.91 3.10
N ILE A 31 7.93 -23.89 3.55
CA ILE A 31 7.85 -22.62 2.85
C ILE A 31 9.21 -21.92 2.90
N VAL A 32 9.81 -21.69 1.74
CA VAL A 32 11.13 -21.02 1.61
C VAL A 32 11.01 -19.60 1.06
N LYS A 33 9.92 -19.29 0.37
CA LYS A 33 9.63 -17.95 -0.16
C LYS A 33 8.12 -17.71 -0.19
N VAL A 34 7.73 -16.47 0.10
CA VAL A 34 6.34 -16.02 0.01
C VAL A 34 6.28 -14.71 -0.75
N GLU A 35 5.36 -14.62 -1.70
CA GLU A 35 5.05 -13.39 -2.42
C GLU A 35 3.56 -13.07 -2.27
N PHE A 36 3.24 -11.87 -1.78
CA PHE A 36 1.87 -11.39 -1.64
C PHE A 36 1.56 -10.37 -2.73
N PHE A 37 0.43 -10.58 -3.40
CA PHE A 37 -0.09 -9.70 -4.44
C PHE A 37 -1.48 -9.23 -4.03
N TYR A 38 -1.63 -7.94 -3.78
CA TYR A 38 -2.90 -7.31 -3.44
C TYR A 38 -3.43 -6.51 -4.62
N ASP A 39 -4.75 -6.32 -4.68
CA ASP A 39 -5.34 -5.33 -5.56
C ASP A 39 -4.76 -3.96 -5.24
N ARG A 40 -4.21 -3.30 -6.26
CA ARG A 40 -3.52 -2.02 -6.09
C ARG A 40 -4.48 -0.89 -5.77
N GLY A 41 -5.70 -0.92 -6.29
CA GLY A 41 -6.71 0.11 -6.08
C GLY A 41 -7.17 0.13 -4.62
N GLU A 42 -7.49 -1.05 -4.07
CA GLU A 42 -7.93 -1.18 -2.68
C GLU A 42 -6.80 -0.82 -1.71
N LEU A 43 -5.59 -1.34 -1.93
CA LEU A 43 -4.46 -1.07 -1.05
C LEU A 43 -4.03 0.40 -1.09
N LEU A 44 -3.82 0.98 -2.29
CA LEU A 44 -3.32 2.35 -2.41
C LEU A 44 -4.41 3.38 -2.10
N GLY A 45 -5.68 3.10 -2.41
CA GLY A 45 -6.79 3.99 -2.11
C GLY A 45 -6.92 4.26 -0.61
N GLY A 46 -6.82 3.22 0.22
CA GLY A 46 -6.83 3.35 1.68
C GLY A 46 -5.61 4.09 2.23
N LEU A 47 -4.41 3.84 1.67
CA LEU A 47 -3.16 4.41 2.17
C LEU A 47 -2.94 5.88 1.78
N LEU A 48 -3.36 6.30 0.58
CA LEU A 48 -3.10 7.65 0.07
C LEU A 48 -4.01 8.72 0.67
N LYS A 49 -5.10 8.34 1.33
CA LYS A 49 -6.03 9.29 1.97
C LYS A 49 -5.35 10.15 3.05
N ALA A 50 -4.28 9.64 3.68
CA ALA A 50 -3.49 10.38 4.67
C ALA A 50 -2.66 11.55 4.09
N VAL A 51 -2.46 11.64 2.77
CA VAL A 51 -1.71 12.76 2.14
C VAL A 51 -2.52 14.07 2.17
N SER A 52 -3.82 13.99 2.46
CA SER A 52 -4.71 15.16 2.54
C SER A 52 -4.44 16.04 3.75
N ASP A 53 -3.82 15.50 4.80
CA ASP A 53 -3.64 16.19 6.09
C ASP A 53 -2.15 16.45 6.39
N GLY A 54 -1.58 17.43 5.68
CA GLY A 54 -0.60 18.33 6.30
C GLY A 54 0.86 17.89 6.43
N SER A 55 1.47 17.24 5.42
CA SER A 55 2.93 17.23 5.28
C SER A 55 3.35 17.87 3.96
N LEU A 56 3.42 19.20 3.97
CA LEU A 56 3.98 20.01 2.90
C LEU A 56 5.53 19.94 2.96
N ASP A 57 6.10 18.86 2.44
CA ASP A 57 7.42 18.96 1.81
C ASP A 57 7.19 18.76 0.31
N ALA A 58 7.02 19.89 -0.37
CA ALA A 58 6.71 19.98 -1.79
C ALA A 58 7.90 19.53 -2.65
N THR A 59 8.09 18.23 -2.79
CA THR A 59 8.66 17.69 -4.03
C THR A 59 7.54 17.58 -5.05
N PRO A 60 7.65 18.20 -6.24
CA PRO A 60 6.62 18.09 -7.28
C PRO A 60 6.46 16.61 -7.66
N SER A 61 5.30 16.04 -7.33
CA SER A 61 5.00 14.68 -7.71
C SER A 61 4.76 14.64 -9.23
N ASN A 62 5.63 13.95 -9.97
CA ASN A 62 5.47 13.68 -11.40
C ASN A 62 4.32 12.67 -11.68
N CYS A 63 3.34 12.54 -10.78
CA CYS A 63 2.25 11.57 -10.84
C CYS A 63 1.17 12.04 -11.84
N PRO A 64 0.95 11.31 -12.95
CA PRO A 64 -0.03 11.68 -13.96
C PRO A 64 -1.48 11.69 -13.45
N VAL A 65 -1.76 10.89 -12.41
CA VAL A 65 -3.11 10.70 -11.83
C VAL A 65 -3.66 11.98 -11.20
N LEU A 66 -2.80 12.85 -10.68
CA LEU A 66 -3.23 14.07 -9.98
C LEU A 66 -3.58 15.25 -10.90
N ARG A 67 -3.51 15.07 -12.23
CA ARG A 67 -3.68 16.18 -13.20
C ARG A 67 -5.13 16.50 -13.58
N SER A 68 -6.12 15.75 -13.12
CA SER A 68 -7.49 15.81 -13.69
C SER A 68 -8.60 16.01 -12.66
N THR A 69 -8.49 17.04 -11.83
CA THR A 69 -9.67 17.67 -11.22
C THR A 69 -9.50 19.18 -11.30
N GLY A 70 -9.86 19.73 -12.45
CA GLY A 70 -10.13 21.15 -12.62
C GLY A 70 -11.55 21.49 -12.22
#